data_AF-A0A0T6YQH6-F1
#
_entry.id   AF-A0A0T6YQH6-F1
#
_cell.length_a   1.000
_cell.length_b   1.000
_cell.length_c   1.000
_cell.angle_alpha   90.00
_cell.angle_beta   90.00
_cell.angle_gamma   90.00
#
_symmetry.space_group_name_H-M   'P 1'
#
loop_
_entity.id
_entity.type
_entity.pdbx_description
1 polymer ?
#
loop_
_entity_poly.entity_id
_entity_poly.type
_entity_poly.pdbx_seq_one_letter_code
_entity_poly.pdbx_strand_id
1 'polypeptide(L)'
;MSTVTPPKNPETDPRVKAVFDDIRATRKSDFINNMWLWLAFDPVLLEQTWRDVKAVMATPSALDPLVKEMLYIAVSVTNGCGYCAHSHTAAARAKGLSDAEHADLLRVISLAARTNQLATALQVPVDAVFDKTAG
;
A
#
# COMPACT_ATOMS: atom_id res chain seq x y z
N MET A 1 3.79 -3.87 19.34
CA MET A 1 3.07 -2.96 20.26
C MET A 1 2.22 -2.02 19.44
N SER A 2 1.02 -1.65 19.89
CA SER A 2 0.10 -0.73 19.20
C SER A 2 -0.42 0.33 20.18
N THR A 3 -0.81 1.49 19.68
CA THR A 3 -1.38 2.59 20.50
C THR A 3 -2.86 2.43 20.80
N VAL A 4 -3.54 1.50 20.10
CA VAL A 4 -4.93 1.12 20.32
C VAL A 4 -5.04 -0.40 20.33
N THR A 5 -6.05 -0.92 21.03
CA THR A 5 -6.40 -2.35 21.02
C THR A 5 -7.64 -2.53 20.14
N PRO A 6 -7.68 -3.53 19.24
CA PRO A 6 -8.87 -3.79 18.45
C PRO A 6 -10.03 -4.24 19.37
N PRO A 7 -11.29 -4.00 19.00
CA PRO A 7 -12.42 -4.56 19.74
C PRO A 7 -12.28 -6.09 19.88
N LYS A 8 -12.66 -6.65 21.03
CA LYS A 8 -12.50 -8.10 21.30
C LYS A 8 -13.31 -8.97 20.32
N ASN A 9 -14.51 -8.53 19.99
CA ASN A 9 -15.42 -9.19 19.05
C ASN A 9 -15.88 -8.17 17.99
N PRO A 10 -15.00 -7.74 17.07
CA PRO A 10 -15.27 -6.60 16.20
C PRO A 10 -16.48 -6.84 15.27
N GLU A 11 -16.75 -8.09 14.90
CA GLU A 11 -17.86 -8.47 14.02
C GLU A 11 -19.25 -8.50 14.70
N THR A 12 -19.36 -8.18 16.00
CA THR A 12 -20.68 -7.94 16.61
C THR A 12 -21.28 -6.61 16.17
N ASP A 13 -20.45 -5.67 15.71
CA ASP A 13 -20.91 -4.50 14.99
C ASP A 13 -21.19 -4.90 13.52
N PRO A 14 -22.44 -4.78 13.03
CA PRO A 14 -22.79 -5.17 11.67
C PRO A 14 -22.02 -4.38 10.60
N ARG A 15 -21.58 -3.16 10.88
CA ARG A 15 -20.80 -2.32 9.96
C ARG A 15 -19.41 -2.86 9.75
N VAL A 16 -18.73 -3.19 10.86
CA VAL A 16 -17.40 -3.81 10.84
C VAL A 16 -17.46 -5.18 10.18
N LYS A 17 -18.48 -5.99 10.53
CA LYS A 17 -18.70 -7.29 9.89
C LYS A 17 -18.86 -7.16 8.37
N ALA A 18 -19.66 -6.21 7.89
CA ALA A 18 -19.85 -5.98 6.47
C ALA A 18 -18.53 -5.64 5.74
N VAL A 19 -17.67 -4.81 6.35
CA VAL A 19 -16.35 -4.51 5.78
C VAL A 19 -15.46 -5.76 5.76
N PHE A 20 -15.42 -6.54 6.83
CA PHE A 20 -14.59 -7.75 6.87
C PHE A 20 -15.07 -8.79 5.87
N ASP A 21 -16.36 -9.01 5.75
CA ASP A 21 -16.94 -9.91 4.75
C ASP A 21 -16.58 -9.45 3.33
N ASP A 22 -16.61 -8.15 3.05
CA ASP A 22 -16.21 -7.61 1.76
C ASP A 22 -14.69 -7.74 1.50
N ILE A 23 -13.84 -7.57 2.52
CA ILE A 23 -12.41 -7.84 2.42
C ILE A 23 -12.16 -9.30 2.05
N ARG A 24 -12.84 -10.24 2.73
CA ARG A 24 -12.69 -11.68 2.45
C ARG A 24 -13.12 -12.03 1.04
N ALA A 25 -14.28 -11.53 0.61
CA ALA A 25 -14.79 -11.76 -0.74
C ALA A 25 -13.85 -11.17 -1.80
N THR A 26 -13.38 -9.94 -1.59
CA THR A 26 -12.51 -9.23 -2.53
C THR A 26 -11.14 -9.88 -2.66
N ARG A 27 -10.54 -10.28 -1.52
CA ARG A 27 -9.21 -10.90 -1.48
C ARG A 27 -9.22 -12.42 -1.65
N LYS A 28 -10.41 -13.03 -1.68
CA LYS A 28 -10.60 -14.49 -1.75
C LYS A 28 -9.84 -15.22 -0.65
N SER A 29 -9.90 -14.70 0.57
CA SER A 29 -9.20 -15.24 1.74
C SER A 29 -9.97 -14.92 3.01
N ASP A 30 -10.05 -15.87 3.95
CA ASP A 30 -10.69 -15.63 5.25
C ASP A 30 -9.84 -14.77 6.20
N PHE A 31 -8.58 -14.54 5.86
CA PHE A 31 -7.63 -13.82 6.70
C PHE A 31 -7.83 -12.31 6.63
N ILE A 32 -8.16 -11.72 7.78
CA ILE A 32 -8.16 -10.27 8.01
C ILE A 32 -6.87 -9.87 8.72
N ASN A 33 -5.99 -9.13 8.05
CA ASN A 33 -4.73 -8.68 8.63
C ASN A 33 -4.94 -7.56 9.66
N ASN A 34 -3.94 -7.36 10.53
CA ASN A 34 -4.03 -6.42 11.66
C ASN A 34 -4.40 -4.97 11.28
N MET A 35 -4.11 -4.49 10.07
CA MET A 35 -4.54 -3.14 9.66
C MET A 35 -6.06 -2.97 9.82
N TRP A 36 -6.84 -3.93 9.32
CA TRP A 36 -8.30 -3.87 9.36
C TRP A 36 -8.87 -4.19 10.73
N LEU A 37 -8.27 -5.15 11.44
CA LEU A 37 -8.62 -5.46 12.83
C LEU A 37 -8.42 -4.24 13.73
N TRP A 38 -7.32 -3.49 13.55
CA TRP A 38 -7.06 -2.32 14.36
C TRP A 38 -7.94 -1.15 13.94
N LEU A 39 -8.16 -0.90 12.65
CA LEU A 39 -9.10 0.13 12.21
C LEU A 39 -10.53 -0.09 12.72
N ALA A 40 -10.92 -1.32 13.05
CA ALA A 40 -12.24 -1.64 13.58
C ALA A 40 -12.57 -0.97 14.94
N PHE A 41 -11.62 -0.29 15.61
CA PHE A 41 -11.96 0.56 16.75
C PHE A 41 -12.91 1.72 16.35
N ASP A 42 -12.90 2.12 15.08
CA ASP A 42 -13.79 3.14 14.50
C ASP A 42 -14.40 2.60 13.18
N PRO A 43 -15.68 2.20 13.19
CA PRO A 43 -16.34 1.66 12.00
C PRO A 43 -16.40 2.63 10.82
N VAL A 44 -16.52 3.95 11.05
CA VAL A 44 -16.59 4.95 9.98
C VAL A 44 -15.23 5.05 9.29
N LEU A 45 -14.16 5.11 10.08
CA LEU A 45 -12.80 5.15 9.56
C LEU A 45 -12.46 3.86 8.80
N LEU A 46 -12.85 2.71 9.33
CA LEU A 46 -12.65 1.40 8.69
C LEU A 46 -13.34 1.34 7.31
N GLU A 47 -14.62 1.70 7.24
CA GLU A 47 -15.40 1.70 5.99
C GLU A 47 -14.79 2.61 4.93
N GLN A 48 -14.46 3.85 5.30
CA GLN A 48 -13.86 4.82 4.37
C GLN A 48 -12.51 4.34 3.86
N THR A 49 -11.65 3.85 4.76
CA THR A 49 -10.32 3.36 4.39
C THR A 49 -10.42 2.13 3.48
N TRP A 50 -11.29 1.18 3.79
CA TRP A 50 -11.47 0.00 2.95
C TRP A 50 -12.04 0.35 1.58
N ARG A 51 -13.03 1.24 1.50
CA ARG A 51 -13.60 1.72 0.24
C ARG A 51 -12.51 2.27 -0.69
N ASP A 52 -11.64 3.13 -0.15
CA ASP A 52 -10.60 3.78 -0.93
C ASP A 52 -9.51 2.77 -1.35
N VAL A 53 -9.09 1.88 -0.44
CA VAL A 53 -8.15 0.80 -0.78
C VAL A 53 -8.73 -0.14 -1.83
N LYS A 54 -10.00 -0.52 -1.74
CA LYS A 54 -10.65 -1.40 -2.71
C LYS A 54 -10.70 -0.75 -4.08
N ALA A 55 -11.14 0.51 -4.15
CA ALA A 55 -11.24 1.27 -5.39
C ALA A 55 -9.89 1.40 -6.11
N VAL A 56 -8.79 1.57 -5.37
CA VAL A 56 -7.46 1.75 -5.96
C VAL A 56 -6.74 0.41 -6.19
N MET A 57 -6.77 -0.50 -5.23
CA MET A 57 -5.90 -1.68 -5.23
C MET A 57 -6.57 -2.98 -5.68
N ALA A 58 -7.90 -3.07 -5.58
CA ALA A 58 -8.64 -4.30 -5.88
C ALA A 58 -9.53 -4.21 -7.13
N THR A 59 -9.86 -2.99 -7.58
CA THR A 59 -10.60 -2.79 -8.83
C THR A 59 -9.66 -2.83 -10.05
N PRO A 60 -10.08 -3.47 -11.17
CA PRO A 60 -9.35 -3.43 -12.42
C PRO A 60 -9.03 -2.01 -12.87
N SER A 61 -7.82 -1.80 -13.40
CA SER A 61 -7.37 -0.50 -13.92
C SER A 61 -6.28 -0.70 -14.97
N ALA A 62 -5.77 0.39 -15.53
CA ALA A 62 -4.65 0.36 -16.48
C ALA A 62 -3.35 -0.23 -15.89
N LEU A 63 -3.13 -0.12 -14.56
CA LEU A 63 -1.99 -0.76 -13.91
C LEU A 63 -2.32 -2.19 -13.46
N ASP A 64 -1.41 -3.10 -13.79
CA ASP A 64 -1.44 -4.48 -13.33
C ASP A 64 -1.39 -4.57 -11.78
N PRO A 65 -2.12 -5.51 -11.15
CA PRO A 65 -2.14 -5.64 -9.69
C PRO A 65 -0.79 -5.87 -9.01
N LEU A 66 0.16 -6.57 -9.66
CA LEU A 66 1.52 -6.76 -9.13
C LEU A 66 2.28 -5.43 -9.18
N VAL A 67 2.17 -4.69 -10.29
CA VAL A 67 2.78 -3.36 -10.42
C VAL A 67 2.29 -2.41 -9.33
N LYS A 68 0.97 -2.41 -9.04
CA LYS A 68 0.42 -1.61 -7.94
C LYS A 68 1.05 -1.94 -6.59
N GLU A 69 1.26 -3.23 -6.28
CA GLU A 69 1.91 -3.61 -5.02
C GLU A 69 3.38 -3.20 -4.99
N MET A 70 4.12 -3.34 -6.10
CA MET A 70 5.52 -2.89 -6.16
C MET A 70 5.65 -1.38 -5.90
N LEU A 71 4.74 -0.57 -6.46
CA LEU A 71 4.67 0.86 -6.17
C LEU A 71 4.33 1.11 -4.69
N TYR A 72 3.38 0.36 -4.13
CA TYR A 72 3.00 0.49 -2.72
C TYR A 72 4.17 0.13 -1.78
N ILE A 73 4.95 -0.91 -2.11
CA ILE A 73 6.18 -1.26 -1.40
C ILE A 73 7.18 -0.11 -1.46
N ALA A 74 7.43 0.46 -2.64
CA ALA A 74 8.38 1.55 -2.81
C ALA A 74 8.02 2.78 -1.96
N VAL A 75 6.75 3.17 -1.95
CA VAL A 75 6.25 4.27 -1.12
C VAL A 75 6.33 3.91 0.38
N SER A 76 5.96 2.68 0.74
CA SER A 76 6.01 2.20 2.13
C SER A 76 7.41 2.23 2.72
N VAL A 77 8.40 1.78 1.95
CA VAL A 77 9.82 1.78 2.35
C VAL A 77 10.34 3.21 2.46
N THR A 78 10.02 4.07 1.49
CA THR A 78 10.43 5.49 1.50
C THR A 78 9.85 6.23 2.71
N ASN A 79 8.62 5.89 3.12
CA ASN A 79 7.97 6.45 4.31
C ASN A 79 8.39 5.77 5.62
N GLY A 80 9.32 4.80 5.59
CA GLY A 80 9.79 4.10 6.79
C GLY A 80 8.74 3.21 7.47
N CYS A 81 7.69 2.79 6.77
CA CYS A 81 6.63 1.97 7.37
C CYS A 81 6.99 0.47 7.32
N GLY A 82 7.53 -0.05 8.44
CA GLY A 82 7.87 -1.48 8.56
C GLY A 82 6.67 -2.42 8.35
N TYR A 83 5.53 -2.15 9.01
CA TYR A 83 4.32 -2.96 8.84
C TYR A 83 3.86 -3.00 7.37
N CYS A 84 3.86 -1.85 6.72
CA CYS A 84 3.44 -1.71 5.33
C CYS A 84 4.39 -2.48 4.40
N ALA A 85 5.70 -2.35 4.59
CA ALA A 85 6.70 -3.10 3.81
C ALA A 85 6.47 -4.61 3.89
N HIS A 86 6.21 -5.16 5.08
CA HIS A 86 5.88 -6.58 5.22
C HIS A 86 4.56 -6.94 4.51
N SER A 87 3.49 -6.20 4.78
CA SER A 87 2.15 -6.53 4.27
C SER A 87 2.06 -6.46 2.73
N HIS A 88 2.64 -5.42 2.12
CA HIS A 88 2.62 -5.24 0.67
C HIS A 88 3.60 -6.16 -0.05
N THR A 89 4.74 -6.50 0.58
CA THR A 89 5.63 -7.53 0.03
C THR A 89 4.93 -8.89 -0.01
N ALA A 90 4.22 -9.28 1.06
CA ALA A 90 3.44 -10.51 1.06
C ALA A 90 2.32 -10.50 0.00
N ALA A 91 1.63 -9.35 -0.17
CA ALA A 91 0.61 -9.19 -1.20
C ALA A 91 1.18 -9.26 -2.63
N ALA A 92 2.36 -8.67 -2.88
CA ALA A 92 3.05 -8.76 -4.16
C ALA A 92 3.48 -10.20 -4.47
N ARG A 93 3.99 -10.94 -3.47
CA ARG A 93 4.35 -12.36 -3.62
C ARG A 93 3.13 -13.21 -3.99
N ALA A 94 2.00 -12.98 -3.35
CA ALA A 94 0.74 -13.66 -3.70
C ALA A 94 0.27 -13.36 -5.14
N LYS A 95 0.76 -12.27 -5.75
CA LYS A 95 0.51 -11.86 -7.13
C LYS A 95 1.65 -12.22 -8.10
N GLY A 96 2.63 -13.02 -7.65
CA GLY A 96 3.67 -13.57 -8.52
C GLY A 96 5.02 -12.85 -8.48
N LEU A 97 5.25 -11.90 -7.57
CA LEU A 97 6.56 -11.27 -7.41
C LEU A 97 7.66 -12.33 -7.21
N SER A 98 8.59 -12.41 -8.15
CA SER A 98 9.76 -13.31 -8.08
C SER A 98 10.88 -12.71 -7.23
N ASP A 99 11.85 -13.54 -6.83
CA ASP A 99 13.03 -13.05 -6.09
C ASP A 99 13.88 -12.10 -6.94
N ALA A 100 13.94 -12.35 -8.25
CA ALA A 100 14.64 -11.49 -9.19
C ALA A 100 13.99 -10.10 -9.29
N GLU A 101 12.66 -10.05 -9.46
CA GLU A 101 11.90 -8.80 -9.48
C GLU A 101 11.97 -8.07 -8.13
N HIS A 102 11.89 -8.79 -7.01
CA HIS A 102 12.00 -8.17 -5.70
C HIS A 102 13.39 -7.56 -5.49
N ALA A 103 14.46 -8.27 -5.85
CA ALA A 103 15.81 -7.72 -5.78
C ALA A 103 15.96 -6.48 -6.67
N ASP A 104 15.35 -6.48 -7.86
CA ASP A 104 15.39 -5.33 -8.75
C ASP A 104 14.58 -4.13 -8.23
N LEU A 105 13.39 -4.37 -7.66
CA LEU A 105 12.61 -3.36 -6.96
C LEU A 105 13.43 -2.67 -5.84
N LEU A 106 14.18 -3.44 -5.05
CA LEU A 106 15.04 -2.88 -3.99
C LEU A 106 16.20 -2.04 -4.56
N ARG A 107 16.77 -2.41 -5.72
CA ARG A 107 17.77 -1.58 -6.41
C ARG A 107 17.15 -0.26 -6.86
N VAL A 108 15.94 -0.29 -7.43
CA VAL A 108 15.22 0.92 -7.86
C VAL A 108 14.94 1.83 -6.65
N ILE A 109 14.39 1.30 -5.56
CA ILE A 109 14.07 2.07 -4.35
C ILE A 109 15.32 2.74 -3.78
N SER A 110 16.41 1.98 -3.59
CA SER A 110 17.64 2.52 -3.00
C SER A 110 18.33 3.56 -3.88
N LEU A 111 18.34 3.35 -5.20
CA LEU A 111 18.88 4.31 -6.16
C LEU A 111 18.06 5.61 -6.17
N ALA A 112 16.73 5.51 -6.27
CA ALA A 112 15.84 6.66 -6.27
C ALA A 112 15.98 7.49 -4.99
N ALA A 113 16.06 6.84 -3.82
CA ALA A 113 16.31 7.53 -2.56
C ALA A 113 17.62 8.33 -2.59
N ARG A 114 18.71 7.72 -3.06
CA ARG A 114 20.03 8.39 -3.17
C ARG A 114 19.98 9.56 -4.14
N THR A 115 19.44 9.39 -5.34
CA THR A 115 19.44 10.45 -6.36
C THR A 115 18.52 11.60 -5.97
N ASN A 116 17.38 11.32 -5.32
CA ASN A 116 16.49 12.36 -4.81
C ASN A 116 17.17 13.21 -3.74
N GLN A 117 17.93 12.59 -2.83
CA GLN A 117 18.71 13.30 -1.81
C GLN A 117 19.76 14.22 -2.44
N LEU A 118 20.49 13.74 -3.45
CA LEU A 118 21.48 14.54 -4.17
C LEU A 118 20.84 15.70 -4.93
N ALA A 119 19.77 15.45 -5.69
CA ALA A 119 19.06 16.47 -6.44
C ALA A 119 18.47 17.56 -5.53
N THR A 120 17.93 17.14 -4.36
CA THR A 120 17.43 18.06 -3.33
C THR A 120 18.58 18.89 -2.75
N ALA A 121 19.70 18.28 -2.38
CA ALA A 121 20.83 19.01 -1.79
C ALA A 121 21.46 20.01 -2.77
N LEU A 122 21.52 19.67 -4.06
CA LEU A 122 22.05 20.52 -5.11
C LEU A 122 21.06 21.57 -5.61
N GLN A 123 19.76 21.46 -5.26
CA GLN A 123 18.68 22.29 -5.82
C GLN A 123 18.73 22.30 -7.36
N VAL A 124 18.79 21.12 -7.96
CA VAL A 124 18.91 20.98 -9.42
C VAL A 124 17.73 21.68 -10.11
N PRO A 125 17.98 22.62 -11.04
CA PRO A 125 16.91 23.27 -11.77
C PRO A 125 16.21 22.27 -12.69
N VAL A 126 14.89 22.41 -12.86
CA VAL A 126 14.14 21.58 -13.81
C VAL A 126 14.52 22.01 -15.23
N ASP A 127 14.99 21.07 -16.05
CA ASP A 127 15.32 21.33 -17.44
C ASP A 127 14.08 21.71 -18.26
N ALA A 128 14.17 22.77 -19.07
CA ALA A 128 13.05 23.24 -19.89
C ALA A 128 12.53 22.18 -20.88
N VAL A 129 13.37 21.26 -21.35
CA VAL A 129 12.96 20.16 -22.25
C VAL A 129 11.96 19.19 -21.59
N PHE A 130 11.83 19.20 -20.26
CA PHE A 130 10.84 18.41 -19.54
C PHE A 130 9.48 19.11 -19.40
N ASP A 131 9.41 20.43 -19.61
CA ASP A 131 8.15 21.18 -19.59
C ASP A 131 7.39 20.98 -20.91
N LYS A 132 6.51 19.98 -20.93
CA LYS A 132 5.65 19.69 -22.10
C LYS A 132 4.48 20.66 -22.25
N THR A 133 4.34 21.63 -21.35
CA THR A 133 3.29 22.68 -21.41
C THR A 133 3.81 24.01 -21.93
N ALA A 134 5.14 24.18 -21.96
CA ALA A 134 5.81 25.28 -22.65
C ALA A 134 5.79 25.05 -24.17
N GLY A 135 4.67 25.43 -24.79
CA GLY A 135 4.61 25.75 -26.23
C GLY A 135 4.96 27.20 -26.48
#